data_AF-A0A8J7KGE2-F1
#
_entry.id   AF-A0A8J7KGE2-F1
#
_cell.length_a   1.000
_cell.length_b   1.000
_cell.length_c   1.000
_cell.angle_alpha   90.00
_cell.angle_beta   90.00
_cell.angle_gamma   90.00
#
_symmetry.space_group_name_H-M   'P 1'
#
loop_
_entity.id
_entity.type
_entity.pdbx_description
1 polymer ?
#
loop_
_entity_poly.entity_id
_entity_poly.type
_entity_poly.pdbx_seq_one_letter_code
_entity_poly.pdbx_strand_id
1 'polypeptide(L)'
;MFLVRDSSSSREERIRQFLEEDPALAALLAVIHFEWTVRRAIIALGTSPNVVIRGTMEKCHGLSRYKQVWQEEVFPNVQLRLPEVVRNWDGLNRAFRLRHRLVHGVTSCDPEYAKARVHWAIDATNDLRVFCDNNGIDLDSRLPIRRAAKS
;
A
#
# COMPACT_ATOMS: atom_id res chain seq x y z
N MET A 1 -9.40 2.35 -10.31
CA MET A 1 -8.50 3.40 -9.78
C MET A 1 -9.38 4.35 -9.00
N PHE A 2 -9.22 4.46 -7.67
CA PHE A 2 -9.90 5.52 -6.92
C PHE A 2 -9.27 6.85 -7.35
N LEU A 3 -10.06 7.61 -8.12
CA LEU A 3 -9.84 8.96 -8.65
C LEU A 3 -8.65 9.10 -9.62
N VAL A 4 -8.98 9.25 -10.91
CA VAL A 4 -8.06 9.32 -12.07
C VAL A 4 -7.34 10.68 -12.17
N ARG A 5 -7.65 11.64 -11.30
CA ARG A 5 -7.17 13.03 -11.40
C ARG A 5 -6.32 13.52 -10.22
N ASP A 6 -6.19 12.74 -9.16
CA ASP A 6 -5.50 13.17 -7.94
C ASP A 6 -4.05 12.67 -7.91
N SER A 7 -3.12 13.56 -7.56
CA SER A 7 -1.77 13.17 -7.17
C SER A 7 -1.82 12.41 -5.86
N SER A 8 -0.75 11.68 -5.53
CA SER A 8 -0.73 10.97 -4.26
C SER A 8 -0.62 11.91 -3.06
N SER A 9 0.05 13.05 -3.21
CA SER A 9 0.05 14.11 -2.20
C SER A 9 -1.36 14.70 -1.97
N SER A 10 -2.13 14.98 -3.02
CA SER A 10 -3.51 15.49 -2.87
C SER A 10 -4.43 14.43 -2.24
N ARG A 11 -4.20 13.14 -2.53
CA ARG A 11 -4.93 12.04 -1.91
C ARG A 11 -4.63 11.94 -0.41
N GLU A 12 -3.36 11.99 -0.01
CA GLU A 12 -3.00 11.97 1.41
C GLU A 12 -3.60 13.16 2.15
N GLU A 13 -3.58 14.35 1.55
CA GLU A 13 -4.20 15.53 2.13
C GLU A 13 -5.71 15.36 2.31
N ARG A 14 -6.38 14.80 1.29
CA ARG A 14 -7.81 14.50 1.40
C ARG A 14 -8.11 13.46 2.49
N ILE A 15 -7.26 12.45 2.64
CA ILE A 15 -7.38 11.46 3.73
C ILE A 15 -7.22 12.13 5.10
N ARG A 16 -6.29 13.09 5.24
CA ARG A 16 -6.11 13.86 6.48
C ARG A 16 -7.32 14.72 6.78
N GLN A 17 -7.93 15.36 5.78
CA GLN A 17 -9.16 16.13 5.97
C GLN A 17 -10.31 15.26 6.51
N PHE A 18 -10.44 14.03 6.00
CA PHE A 18 -11.44 13.09 6.51
C PHE A 18 -11.21 12.69 7.97
N LEU A 19 -10.03 12.87 8.57
CA LEU A 19 -9.88 12.59 10.01
C LEU A 19 -10.78 13.46 10.88
N GLU A 20 -11.04 14.70 10.45
CA GLU A 20 -11.90 15.64 11.17
C GLU A 20 -13.39 15.42 10.85
N GLU A 21 -13.70 14.99 9.62
CA GLU A 21 -15.07 14.79 9.14
C GLU A 21 -15.64 13.39 9.48
N ASP A 22 -14.86 12.34 9.20
CA ASP A 22 -15.20 10.92 9.39
C ASP A 22 -13.91 10.09 9.61
N PRO A 23 -13.47 9.91 10.88
CA PRO A 23 -12.24 9.19 11.19
C PRO A 23 -12.25 7.73 10.72
N ALA A 24 -13.42 7.09 10.67
CA ALA A 24 -13.54 5.71 10.20
C ALA A 24 -13.26 5.63 8.70
N LEU A 25 -13.85 6.54 7.92
CA LEU A 25 -13.58 6.66 6.49
C LEU A 25 -12.11 6.99 6.22
N ALA A 26 -11.52 7.92 6.96
CA ALA A 26 -10.09 8.25 6.86
C ALA A 26 -9.20 7.01 7.07
N ALA A 27 -9.48 6.21 8.11
CA ALA A 27 -8.77 4.97 8.39
C ALA A 27 -8.88 3.93 7.26
N LEU A 28 -10.06 3.80 6.65
CA LEU A 28 -10.27 2.93 5.50
C LEU A 28 -9.46 3.41 4.28
N LEU A 29 -9.56 4.69 3.95
CA LEU A 29 -8.89 5.27 2.78
C LEU A 29 -7.37 5.25 2.92
N ALA A 30 -6.83 5.47 4.11
CA ALA A 30 -5.39 5.39 4.37
C ALA A 30 -4.82 3.99 4.09
N VAL A 31 -5.51 2.93 4.55
CA VAL A 31 -5.09 1.55 4.27
C VAL A 31 -5.24 1.22 2.79
N ILE A 32 -6.34 1.63 2.15
CA ILE A 32 -6.54 1.44 0.70
C ILE A 32 -5.43 2.15 -0.09
N HIS A 33 -5.00 3.34 0.35
CA HIS A 33 -3.92 4.07 -0.28
C HIS A 33 -2.59 3.31 -0.19
N PHE A 34 -2.28 2.75 0.98
CA PHE A 34 -1.12 1.86 1.13
C PHE A 34 -1.24 0.62 0.22
N GLU A 35 -2.39 -0.05 0.20
CA GLU A 35 -2.62 -1.23 -0.64
C GLU A 35 -2.40 -0.93 -2.12
N TRP A 36 -2.85 0.23 -2.59
CA TRP A 36 -2.58 0.67 -3.96
C TRP A 36 -1.09 0.87 -4.21
N THR A 37 -0.39 1.52 -3.28
CA THR A 37 1.05 1.81 -3.39
C THR A 37 1.88 0.52 -3.40
N VAL A 38 1.65 -0.39 -2.46
CA VAL A 38 2.42 -1.65 -2.38
C VAL A 38 2.18 -2.54 -3.59
N ARG A 39 0.94 -2.61 -4.12
CA ARG A 39 0.65 -3.36 -5.36
C ARG A 39 1.45 -2.81 -6.54
N ARG A 40 1.54 -1.49 -6.66
CA ARG A 40 2.31 -0.84 -7.74
C ARG A 40 3.81 -1.05 -7.55
N ALA A 41 4.31 -0.95 -6.33
CA ALA A 41 5.71 -1.26 -6.02
C ALA A 41 6.07 -2.70 -6.41
N ILE A 42 5.24 -3.69 -6.05
CA ILE A 42 5.46 -5.09 -6.44
C ILE A 42 5.40 -5.25 -7.96
N ILE A 43 4.44 -4.63 -8.65
CA ILE A 43 4.37 -4.67 -10.12
C ILE A 43 5.57 -3.96 -10.76
N ALA A 44 6.14 -2.94 -10.14
CA ALA A 44 7.26 -2.21 -10.73
C ALA A 44 8.60 -2.91 -10.50
N LEU A 45 8.82 -3.45 -9.31
CA LEU A 45 10.10 -4.04 -8.87
C LEU A 45 10.17 -5.56 -9.00
N GLY A 46 9.03 -6.22 -9.22
CA GLY A 46 8.94 -7.68 -9.30
C GLY A 46 9.77 -8.30 -10.42
N THR A 47 10.04 -9.60 -10.32
CA THR A 47 10.81 -10.36 -11.32
C THR A 47 9.91 -10.93 -12.42
N SER A 48 8.70 -11.36 -12.09
CA SER A 48 7.79 -11.99 -13.05
C SER A 48 7.22 -10.99 -14.07
N PRO A 49 6.69 -11.47 -15.21
CA PRO A 49 5.92 -10.66 -16.15
C PRO A 49 4.74 -9.95 -15.47
N ASN A 50 4.43 -8.72 -15.89
CA ASN A 50 3.40 -7.91 -15.24
C ASN A 50 2.02 -8.61 -15.22
N VAL A 51 1.70 -9.40 -16.24
CA VAL A 51 0.44 -10.16 -16.31
C VAL A 51 0.34 -11.23 -15.24
N VAL A 52 1.46 -11.89 -14.91
CA VAL A 52 1.53 -12.92 -13.86
C VAL A 52 1.38 -12.27 -12.50
N ILE A 53 2.16 -11.22 -12.23
CA ILE A 53 2.05 -10.48 -10.96
C ILE A 53 0.63 -9.93 -10.77
N ARG A 54 0.02 -9.37 -11.81
CA ARG A 54 -1.36 -8.87 -11.75
C ARG A 54 -2.36 -9.98 -11.41
N GLY A 55 -2.22 -11.16 -12.02
CA GLY A 55 -3.03 -12.33 -11.67
C GLY A 55 -2.87 -12.74 -10.20
N THR A 56 -1.64 -12.75 -9.67
CA THR A 56 -1.39 -13.00 -8.24
C THR A 56 -2.05 -11.94 -7.35
N MET A 57 -2.04 -10.67 -7.77
CA MET A 57 -2.63 -9.55 -7.01
C MET A 57 -4.16 -9.60 -6.91
N GLU A 58 -4.86 -10.29 -7.80
CA GLU A 58 -6.33 -10.41 -7.76
C GLU A 58 -6.81 -11.13 -6.50
N LYS A 59 -6.03 -12.09 -6.01
CA LYS A 59 -6.33 -12.89 -4.80
C LYS A 59 -5.48 -12.47 -3.59
N CYS A 60 -4.68 -11.42 -3.74
CA CYS A 60 -3.81 -10.92 -2.69
C CYS A 60 -4.57 -9.92 -1.82
N HIS A 61 -4.90 -10.30 -0.58
CA HIS A 61 -5.57 -9.42 0.37
C HIS A 61 -4.87 -9.42 1.72
N GLY A 62 -4.74 -8.22 2.31
CA GLY A 62 -4.17 -8.04 3.63
C GLY A 62 -2.64 -8.07 3.67
N LEU A 63 -2.11 -7.53 4.76
CA LEU A 63 -0.69 -7.24 4.92
C LEU A 63 0.21 -8.49 4.83
N SER A 64 -0.23 -9.63 5.37
CA SER A 64 0.54 -10.88 5.33
C SER A 64 0.72 -11.40 3.91
N ARG A 65 -0.29 -11.27 3.04
CA ARG A 65 -0.18 -11.71 1.64
C ARG A 65 0.72 -10.76 0.84
N TYR A 66 0.65 -9.45 1.06
CA TYR A 66 1.60 -8.53 0.42
C TYR A 66 3.04 -8.83 0.85
N LYS A 67 3.28 -9.13 2.13
CA LYS A 67 4.60 -9.56 2.62
C LYS A 67 5.09 -10.81 1.89
N GLN A 68 4.23 -11.81 1.70
CA GLN A 68 4.58 -13.03 0.96
C GLN A 68 4.92 -12.72 -0.50
N VAL A 69 4.05 -12.00 -1.22
CA VAL A 69 4.31 -11.73 -2.64
C VAL A 69 5.53 -10.83 -2.83
N TRP A 70 5.78 -9.89 -1.92
CA TRP A 70 7.03 -9.13 -1.93
C TRP A 70 8.27 -10.03 -1.79
N GLN A 71 8.21 -11.03 -0.91
CA GLN A 71 9.31 -11.99 -0.72
C GLN A 71 9.56 -12.82 -1.98
N GLU A 72 8.52 -13.16 -2.73
CA GLU A 72 8.62 -13.95 -3.96
C GLU A 72 9.10 -13.11 -5.15
N GLU A 73 8.54 -11.90 -5.31
CA GLU A 73 8.71 -11.10 -6.51
C GLU A 73 9.78 -10.01 -6.39
N VAL A 74 9.86 -9.32 -5.26
CA VAL A 74 10.66 -8.10 -5.12
C VAL A 74 11.99 -8.39 -4.44
N PHE A 75 11.98 -9.20 -3.38
CA PHE A 75 13.18 -9.55 -2.61
C PHE A 75 14.34 -10.09 -3.48
N PRO A 76 14.14 -10.95 -4.51
CA PRO A 76 15.25 -11.43 -5.33
C PRO A 76 16.08 -10.30 -5.98
N ASN A 77 15.43 -9.19 -6.36
CA ASN A 77 16.08 -8.05 -7.00
C ASN A 77 16.68 -7.05 -6.01
N VAL A 78 15.96 -6.76 -4.91
CA VAL A 78 16.32 -5.65 -4.00
C VAL A 78 16.93 -6.10 -2.67
N GLN A 79 16.87 -7.40 -2.36
CA GLN A 79 17.40 -8.03 -1.14
C GLN A 79 16.93 -7.39 0.18
N LEU A 80 15.73 -6.80 0.16
CA LEU A 80 15.05 -6.22 1.32
C LEU A 80 13.62 -6.74 1.42
N ARG A 81 13.22 -7.13 2.61
CA ARG A 81 11.87 -7.62 2.93
C ARG A 81 10.95 -6.42 3.14
N LEU A 82 9.66 -6.59 2.84
CA LEU A 82 8.68 -5.51 3.01
C LEU A 82 8.66 -4.87 4.42
N PRO A 83 8.78 -5.64 5.53
CA PRO A 83 8.87 -5.05 6.87
C PRO A 83 10.17 -4.28 7.16
N GLU A 84 11.22 -4.48 6.36
CA GLU A 84 12.48 -3.73 6.47
C GLU A 84 12.40 -2.40 5.70
N VAL A 85 11.55 -2.34 4.68
CA VAL A 85 11.28 -1.11 3.90
C VAL A 85 10.33 -0.18 4.66
N VAL A 86 9.28 -0.73 5.30
CA VAL A 86 8.31 0.05 6.07
C VAL A 86 8.79 0.21 7.51
N ARG A 87 9.15 1.44 7.90
CA ARG A 87 9.80 1.73 9.19
C ARG A 87 8.94 1.38 10.40
N ASN A 88 7.64 1.64 10.31
CA ASN A 88 6.68 1.32 11.37
C ASN A 88 5.74 0.18 10.96
N TRP A 89 6.32 -1.00 10.71
CA TRP A 89 5.57 -2.18 10.29
C TRP A 89 4.46 -2.59 11.29
N ASP A 90 4.75 -2.52 12.58
CA ASP A 90 3.77 -2.87 13.62
C ASP A 90 2.60 -1.87 13.67
N GLY A 91 2.87 -0.58 13.50
CA GLY A 91 1.85 0.45 13.37
C GLY A 91 0.95 0.19 12.17
N LEU A 92 1.54 -0.10 11.00
CA LEU A 92 0.79 -0.46 9.80
C LEU A 92 -0.09 -1.71 10.02
N ASN A 93 0.43 -2.74 10.69
CA ASN A 93 -0.35 -3.93 11.03
C ASN A 93 -1.57 -3.60 11.90
N ARG A 94 -1.43 -2.68 12.86
CA ARG A 94 -2.56 -2.19 13.66
C ARG A 94 -3.58 -1.40 12.83
N ALA A 95 -3.14 -0.65 11.82
CA ALA A 95 -4.02 0.03 10.87
C ALA A 95 -4.83 -0.97 10.03
N PHE A 96 -4.20 -2.02 9.50
CA PHE A 96 -4.89 -3.10 8.78
C PHE A 96 -5.93 -3.81 9.66
N ARG A 97 -5.60 -4.07 10.93
CA ARG A 97 -6.55 -4.66 11.88
C ARG A 97 -7.76 -3.77 12.13
N LEU A 98 -7.57 -2.45 12.25
CA LEU A 98 -8.69 -1.51 12.38
C LEU A 98 -9.57 -1.55 11.11
N ARG A 99 -8.97 -1.44 9.91
CA ARG A 99 -9.71 -1.54 8.64
C ARG A 99 -10.51 -2.83 8.55
N HIS A 100 -9.95 -3.96 8.95
CA HIS A 100 -10.66 -5.24 8.95
C HIS A 100 -11.90 -5.17 9.87
N ARG A 101 -11.74 -4.71 11.11
CA ARG A 101 -12.86 -4.59 12.06
C ARG A 101 -13.95 -3.61 11.59
N LEU A 102 -13.56 -2.47 11.01
CA LEU A 102 -14.50 -1.47 10.48
C LEU A 102 -15.33 -2.03 9.32
N VAL A 103 -14.69 -2.67 8.33
CA VAL A 103 -15.39 -3.23 7.17
C VAL A 103 -16.37 -4.34 7.56
N HIS A 104 -16.11 -5.05 8.66
CA HIS A 104 -17.02 -6.08 9.19
C HIS A 104 -18.00 -5.55 10.26
N GLY A 105 -18.03 -4.24 10.54
CA GLY A 105 -18.97 -3.64 11.50
C GLY A 105 -18.73 -4.05 12.96
N VAL A 106 -17.54 -4.53 13.31
CA VAL A 106 -17.22 -5.10 14.63
C VAL A 106 -16.80 -4.02 15.65
N THR A 107 -16.57 -2.78 15.21
CA THR A 107 -16.12 -1.69 16.09
C THR A 107 -16.59 -0.34 15.56
N SER A 108 -16.79 0.61 16.47
CA SER A 108 -16.73 2.04 16.15
C SER A 108 -15.28 2.52 16.13
N CYS A 109 -15.06 3.69 15.53
CA CYS A 109 -13.75 4.32 15.46
C CYS A 109 -13.74 5.61 16.29
N ASP A 110 -12.98 5.62 17.38
CA ASP A 110 -12.67 6.85 18.09
C ASP A 110 -11.71 7.72 17.25
N PRO A 111 -11.86 9.05 17.19
CA PRO A 111 -11.02 9.93 16.38
C PRO A 111 -9.53 9.83 16.69
N GLU A 112 -9.13 9.87 17.97
CA GLU A 112 -7.72 9.81 18.37
C GLU A 112 -7.14 8.41 18.07
N TYR A 113 -7.94 7.37 18.27
CA TYR A 113 -7.57 6.01 17.90
C TYR A 113 -7.38 5.85 16.38
N ALA A 114 -8.19 6.53 15.55
CA ALA A 114 -8.08 6.54 14.10
C ALA A 114 -6.83 7.27 13.63
N LYS A 115 -6.59 8.46 14.19
CA LYS A 115 -5.53 9.40 13.81
C LYS A 115 -4.16 8.73 13.73
N ALA A 116 -3.74 8.06 14.80
CA ALA A 116 -2.46 7.36 14.81
C ALA A 116 -2.35 6.31 13.67
N ARG A 117 -3.42 5.57 13.40
CA ARG A 117 -3.44 4.51 12.37
C ARG A 117 -3.46 5.06 10.95
N VAL A 118 -4.16 6.17 10.73
CA VAL A 118 -4.11 6.90 9.47
C VAL A 118 -2.70 7.39 9.19
N HIS A 119 -2.06 8.03 10.17
CA HIS A 119 -0.67 8.47 10.03
C HIS A 119 0.28 7.30 9.76
N TRP A 120 0.19 6.19 10.51
CA TRP A 120 1.04 5.02 10.25
C TRP A 120 0.87 4.43 8.85
N ALA A 121 -0.35 4.42 8.29
CA ALA A 121 -0.60 3.92 6.95
C ALA A 121 -0.08 4.88 5.86
N ILE A 122 -0.20 6.19 6.07
CA ILE A 122 0.38 7.22 5.19
C ILE A 122 1.91 7.18 5.24
N ASP A 123 2.51 7.11 6.43
CA ASP A 123 3.96 7.04 6.59
C ASP A 123 4.53 5.78 5.93
N ALA A 124 3.87 4.63 6.10
CA ALA A 124 4.25 3.40 5.39
C ALA A 124 4.13 3.52 3.86
N THR A 125 3.17 4.30 3.38
CA THR A 125 3.03 4.62 1.96
C THR A 125 4.21 5.47 1.47
N ASN A 126 4.61 6.45 2.25
CA ASN A 126 5.76 7.32 1.97
C ASN A 126 7.09 6.56 2.03
N ASP A 127 7.26 5.63 2.99
CA ASP A 127 8.43 4.75 3.06
C ASP A 127 8.58 3.94 1.76
N LEU A 128 7.49 3.34 1.26
CA LEU A 128 7.49 2.62 -0.01
C LEU A 128 7.79 3.51 -1.21
N ARG A 129 7.29 4.74 -1.22
CA ARG A 129 7.55 5.71 -2.29
C ARG A 129 9.01 6.08 -2.35
N VAL A 130 9.58 6.50 -1.22
CA VAL A 130 11.01 6.83 -1.11
C VAL A 130 11.86 5.63 -1.52
N PHE A 131 11.48 4.42 -1.08
CA PHE A 131 12.18 3.21 -1.50
C PHE A 131 12.13 2.98 -3.01
N CYS A 132 10.97 3.14 -3.64
CA CYS A 132 10.83 2.96 -5.09
C CYS A 132 11.58 4.06 -5.86
N ASP A 133 11.53 5.30 -5.41
CA ASP A 133 12.24 6.44 -6.01
C ASP A 133 13.76 6.22 -5.98
N ASN A 134 14.29 5.74 -4.85
CA ASN A 134 15.70 5.33 -4.72
C ASN A 134 16.09 4.18 -5.66
N ASN A 135 15.12 3.42 -6.15
CA ASN A 135 15.30 2.36 -7.17
C ASN A 135 14.94 2.84 -8.59
N GLY A 136 14.80 4.16 -8.80
CA GLY A 136 14.49 4.76 -10.11
C GLY A 136 13.05 4.54 -10.58
N ILE A 137 12.12 4.26 -9.67
CA ILE A 137 10.71 3.98 -9.98
C ILE A 137 9.81 5.07 -9.41
N ASP A 138 9.19 5.85 -10.30
CA ASP A 138 8.07 6.71 -9.95
C ASP A 138 6.75 5.91 -9.96
N LEU A 139 6.19 5.70 -8.76
CA LEU A 139 4.93 4.97 -8.56
C LEU A 139 3.69 5.72 -9.02
N ASP A 140 3.72 7.02 -9.31
CA ASP A 140 2.56 7.76 -9.81
C ASP A 140 2.52 7.83 -11.34
N SER A 141 3.64 7.55 -12.01
CA SER A 141 3.74 7.50 -13.46
C SER A 141 3.28 6.17 -14.08
N ARG A 142 3.52 5.99 -15.39
CA ARG A 142 3.30 4.71 -16.06
C ARG A 142 4.38 3.71 -15.62
N LEU A 143 3.96 2.61 -14.99
CA LEU A 143 4.87 1.56 -14.51
C LEU A 143 5.62 0.87 -15.66
N PRO A 144 6.87 0.40 -15.42
CA PRO A 144 7.62 -0.40 -16.39
C PRO A 144 6.86 -1.67 -16.76
N ILE A 145 7.00 -2.09 -18.02
CA ILE A 145 6.32 -3.27 -18.55
C ILE A 145 7.33 -4.41 -18.74
N ARG A 146 7.21 -5.46 -17.93
CA ARG A 146 7.88 -6.74 -18.18
C ARG A 146 6.93 -7.69 -18.87
N ARG A 147 7.34 -8.19 -20.04
CA ARG A 147 6.58 -9.13 -20.87
C ARG A 147 7.03 -10.56 -20.58
N ALA A 148 6.13 -11.52 -20.79
CA ALA A 148 6.54 -12.92 -20.86
C ALA A 148 7.49 -13.10 -22.06
N ALA A 149 8.51 -13.93 -21.89
CA ALA A 149 9.31 -14.38 -23.02
C ALA A 149 8.36 -15.04 -24.03
N LYS A 150 8.51 -14.73 -25.32
CA LYS A 150 7.79 -15.44 -26.36
C LYS A 150 8.34 -16.87 -26.38
N SER A 151 7.50 -17.84 -26.03
CA SER A 151 7.75 -19.27 -26.23
C SER A 151 7.77 -19.60 -27.72
#